data_AF-A0AAP3DKT5-F1
#
_entry.id   AF-A0AAP3DKT5-F1
#
_cell.length_a   1.000
_cell.length_b   1.000
_cell.length_c   1.000
_cell.angle_alpha   90.00
_cell.angle_beta   90.00
_cell.angle_gamma   90.00
#
_symmetry.space_group_name_H-M   'P 1'
#
loop_
_entity.id
_entity.type
_entity.pdbx_description
1 polymer ?
#
loop_
_entity_poly.entity_id
_entity_poly.type
_entity_poly.pdbx_seq_one_letter_code
_entity_poly.pdbx_strand_id
1 'polypeptide(L)'
;MKKATIHDLELECGEVLRQVEIGYTTSGTYNSEQSNAILVCHALTGDSQVVGDGEKSGWWDGLIGPGKAIDTNFYYVICANVLGGCYGTTGPASMNRETGEPYATHFPVVTIRDMVRAQYKLIEQLGIPHLYAVIGGSMGGMQVYEWAVEYPQMMDLVVPVATCAQLSAMAIAYNDVARQAICNDPDWNNGHYYPNQGPIRGLSTARMVGMITYRTAELFEERFGRAHQGTVHADLVETTFEVESYLRYQGDKLVQRFDANSYLYLLKAMDTHDIGRGRDGIENALTRIDAKVVCIAISNDLLYPIPHQLWLSSTLKRQGKNVDFFAIDSVFGHDGFLVEIDKMAQLLGPYFPVTVKGQQTSQLIG
;
A
#
# COMPACT_ATOMS: atom_id res chain seq x y z
N MET A 1 -1.69 -9.19 -15.90
CA MET A 1 -0.68 -9.32 -14.82
C MET A 1 0.45 -10.22 -15.28
N LYS A 2 1.70 -9.81 -15.08
CA LYS A 2 2.92 -10.62 -15.32
C LYS A 2 3.32 -11.34 -14.03
N LYS A 3 4.13 -12.39 -14.14
CA LYS A 3 4.75 -13.09 -13.00
C LYS A 3 6.26 -13.21 -13.22
N ALA A 4 7.02 -13.04 -12.14
CA ALA A 4 8.46 -13.31 -12.10
C ALA A 4 8.78 -14.20 -10.90
N THR A 5 9.76 -15.09 -11.03
CA THR A 5 10.23 -15.93 -9.92
C THR A 5 11.58 -15.40 -9.45
N ILE A 6 11.63 -14.82 -8.24
CA ILE A 6 12.83 -14.16 -7.68
C ILE A 6 13.76 -15.11 -6.91
N HIS A 7 13.60 -16.42 -7.13
CA HIS A 7 14.28 -17.50 -6.40
C HIS A 7 14.05 -17.42 -4.87
N ASP A 8 15.08 -17.71 -4.08
CA ASP A 8 14.99 -17.77 -2.61
C ASP A 8 15.11 -16.38 -1.99
N LEU A 9 14.28 -16.13 -0.99
CA LEU A 9 14.24 -14.88 -0.23
C LEU A 9 14.44 -15.18 1.25
N GLU A 10 15.55 -14.68 1.79
CA GLU A 10 15.80 -14.67 3.23
C GLU A 10 14.97 -13.56 3.89
N LEU A 11 14.16 -13.96 4.87
CA LEU A 11 13.23 -13.09 5.58
C LEU A 11 13.87 -12.53 6.85
N GLU A 12 13.34 -11.42 7.37
CA GLU A 12 13.83 -10.80 8.62
C GLU A 12 13.69 -11.72 9.84
N CYS A 13 12.76 -12.69 9.80
CA CYS A 13 12.61 -13.71 10.83
C CYS A 13 13.68 -14.83 10.77
N GLY A 14 14.55 -14.84 9.75
CA GLY A 14 15.60 -15.84 9.54
C GLY A 14 15.15 -17.07 8.74
N GLU A 15 13.86 -17.17 8.38
CA GLU A 15 13.38 -18.20 7.47
C GLU A 15 13.70 -17.86 6.01
N VAL A 16 13.74 -18.90 5.16
CA VAL A 16 13.96 -18.75 3.71
C VAL A 16 12.71 -19.18 2.98
N LEU A 17 12.07 -18.23 2.28
CA LEU A 17 10.97 -18.55 1.40
C LEU A 17 11.52 -18.88 0.01
N ARG A 18 11.30 -20.11 -0.44
CA ARG A 18 11.87 -20.62 -1.69
C ARG A 18 10.99 -20.32 -2.88
N GLN A 19 11.64 -20.05 -4.03
CA GLN A 19 10.98 -19.90 -5.33
C GLN A 19 9.79 -18.91 -5.30
N VAL A 20 10.01 -17.75 -4.69
CA VAL A 20 8.98 -16.71 -4.54
C VAL A 20 8.54 -16.22 -5.92
N GLU A 21 7.24 -16.29 -6.18
CA GLU A 21 6.59 -15.69 -7.33
C GLU A 21 6.10 -14.28 -6.98
N ILE A 22 6.39 -13.30 -7.82
CA ILE A 22 5.90 -11.93 -7.71
C ILE A 22 4.95 -11.64 -8.87
N GLY A 23 3.69 -11.34 -8.56
CA GLY A 23 2.73 -10.79 -9.50
C GLY A 23 2.95 -9.30 -9.66
N TYR A 24 3.07 -8.81 -10.90
CA TYR A 24 3.30 -7.38 -11.15
C TYR A 24 2.68 -6.91 -12.47
N THR A 25 2.52 -5.60 -12.61
CA THR A 25 2.15 -4.95 -13.87
C THR A 25 3.15 -3.87 -14.22
N THR A 26 3.13 -3.47 -15.50
CA THR A 26 3.97 -2.41 -16.03
C THR A 26 3.18 -1.56 -17.02
N SER A 27 3.34 -0.24 -16.98
CA SER A 27 2.69 0.71 -17.88
C SER A 27 3.69 1.72 -18.44
N GLY A 28 3.56 2.07 -19.72
CA GLY A 28 4.54 2.89 -20.44
C GLY A 28 5.73 2.08 -20.98
N THR A 29 6.77 2.79 -21.44
CA THR A 29 7.93 2.20 -22.10
C THR A 29 9.22 2.56 -21.39
N TYR A 30 10.03 1.56 -21.04
CA TYR A 30 11.34 1.78 -20.45
C TYR A 30 12.32 2.35 -21.50
N ASN A 31 12.98 3.46 -21.17
CA ASN A 31 13.81 4.19 -22.12
C ASN A 31 15.23 3.60 -22.23
N SER A 32 15.92 3.91 -23.33
CA SER A 32 17.30 3.46 -23.58
C SER A 32 18.31 4.03 -22.57
N GLU A 33 18.01 5.21 -22.01
CA GLU A 33 18.82 5.89 -20.99
C GLU A 33 18.64 5.30 -19.59
N GLN A 34 17.74 4.32 -19.41
CA GLN A 34 17.49 3.62 -18.15
C GLN A 34 17.17 4.56 -16.97
N SER A 35 16.40 5.61 -17.24
CA SER A 35 16.23 6.75 -16.32
C SER A 35 14.77 7.08 -15.98
N ASN A 36 13.80 6.34 -16.53
CA ASN A 36 12.38 6.68 -16.41
C ASN A 36 11.55 5.63 -15.64
N ALA A 37 12.18 4.67 -14.96
CA ALA A 37 11.45 3.64 -14.21
C ALA A 37 10.89 4.19 -12.89
N ILE A 38 9.61 3.95 -12.61
CA ILE A 38 8.95 4.31 -11.35
C ILE A 38 8.42 3.04 -10.70
N LEU A 39 8.71 2.83 -9.42
CA LEU A 39 8.08 1.80 -8.62
C LEU A 39 6.91 2.39 -7.82
N VAL A 40 5.73 1.79 -7.97
CA VAL A 40 4.54 2.11 -7.19
C VAL A 40 4.25 1.01 -6.17
N CYS A 41 4.23 1.38 -4.89
CA CYS A 41 3.93 0.49 -3.78
C CYS A 41 2.45 0.64 -3.38
N HIS A 42 1.67 -0.44 -3.45
CA HIS A 42 0.24 -0.40 -3.12
C HIS A 42 -0.03 -0.49 -1.61
N ALA A 43 -1.20 -0.01 -1.19
CA ALA A 43 -1.69 -0.06 0.20
C ALA A 43 -2.22 -1.45 0.60
N LEU A 44 -2.65 -1.62 1.86
CA LEU A 44 -3.03 -2.91 2.48
C LEU A 44 -3.90 -3.82 1.59
N THR A 45 -4.98 -3.29 1.03
CA THR A 45 -5.94 -4.07 0.20
C THR A 45 -5.86 -3.77 -1.29
N GLY A 46 -4.77 -3.14 -1.72
CA GLY A 46 -4.45 -2.89 -3.12
C GLY A 46 -3.86 -4.11 -3.80
N ASP A 47 -3.52 -3.96 -5.08
CA ASP A 47 -2.88 -4.97 -5.91
C ASP A 47 -1.90 -4.32 -6.89
N SER A 48 -1.35 -5.12 -7.80
CA SER A 48 -0.44 -4.63 -8.84
C SER A 48 -1.11 -3.75 -9.92
N GLN A 49 -2.45 -3.65 -9.98
CA GLN A 49 -3.18 -2.97 -11.06
C GLN A 49 -3.36 -1.48 -10.74
N VAL A 50 -2.26 -0.72 -10.85
CA VAL A 50 -2.24 0.72 -10.54
C VAL A 50 -2.90 1.58 -11.63
N VAL A 51 -2.66 1.27 -12.91
CA VAL A 51 -3.31 1.87 -14.09
C VAL A 51 -4.30 0.87 -14.66
N GLY A 52 -5.45 1.32 -15.18
CA GLY A 52 -6.44 0.43 -15.78
C GLY A 52 -5.98 -0.29 -17.06
N ASP A 53 -6.66 -1.38 -17.40
CA ASP A 53 -6.42 -2.16 -18.63
C ASP A 53 -7.42 -1.88 -19.76
N GLY A 54 -8.28 -0.88 -19.57
CA GLY A 54 -9.36 -0.49 -20.49
C GLY A 54 -10.72 -1.11 -20.14
N GLU A 55 -10.76 -2.21 -19.38
CA GLU A 55 -11.99 -2.81 -18.88
C GLU A 55 -12.25 -2.44 -17.41
N LYS A 56 -11.18 -2.42 -16.61
CA LYS A 56 -11.23 -2.04 -15.20
C LYS A 56 -10.28 -0.89 -14.92
N SER A 57 -10.75 0.09 -14.16
CA SER A 57 -9.90 1.16 -13.65
C SER A 57 -8.91 0.61 -12.63
N GLY A 58 -7.66 1.05 -12.71
CA GLY A 58 -6.66 0.84 -11.67
C GLY A 58 -6.93 1.70 -10.44
N TRP A 59 -6.34 1.35 -9.30
CA TRP A 59 -6.59 2.04 -8.03
C TRP A 59 -5.99 3.46 -7.95
N TRP A 60 -5.12 3.82 -8.88
CA TRP A 60 -4.59 5.19 -9.05
C TRP A 60 -4.70 5.69 -10.49
N ASP A 61 -5.71 5.20 -11.22
CA ASP A 61 -5.87 5.51 -12.62
C ASP A 61 -5.93 7.02 -12.86
N GLY A 62 -6.62 7.82 -12.04
CA GLY A 62 -6.67 9.27 -12.24
C GLY A 62 -5.32 10.00 -12.06
N LEU A 63 -4.35 9.40 -11.35
CA LEU A 63 -3.04 10.00 -11.10
C LEU A 63 -1.98 9.55 -12.12
N ILE A 64 -2.06 8.29 -12.55
CA ILE A 64 -1.04 7.61 -13.36
C ILE A 64 -1.65 7.12 -14.67
N GLY A 65 -1.04 7.49 -15.79
CA GLY A 65 -1.48 7.09 -17.14
C GLY A 65 -1.16 8.14 -18.19
N PRO A 66 -1.57 7.93 -19.46
CA PRO A 66 -1.22 8.83 -20.55
C PRO A 66 -1.76 10.25 -20.32
N GLY A 67 -0.87 11.25 -20.32
CA GLY A 67 -1.19 12.67 -20.11
C GLY A 67 -1.55 13.07 -18.68
N LYS A 68 -1.40 12.16 -17.70
CA LYS A 68 -1.70 12.41 -16.27
C LYS A 68 -0.45 12.92 -15.53
N ALA A 69 -0.58 13.22 -14.24
CA ALA A 69 0.53 13.78 -13.45
C ALA A 69 1.78 12.90 -13.45
N ILE A 70 1.60 11.57 -13.40
CA ILE A 70 2.65 10.61 -13.69
C ILE A 70 2.34 10.02 -15.06
N ASP A 71 2.90 10.66 -16.09
CA ASP A 71 2.57 10.37 -17.48
C ASP A 71 3.29 9.12 -17.99
N THR A 72 2.53 8.07 -18.29
CA THR A 72 3.07 6.81 -18.83
C THR A 72 3.54 6.91 -20.29
N ASN A 73 3.35 8.05 -20.95
CA ASN A 73 4.02 8.35 -22.22
C ASN A 73 5.53 8.62 -22.02
N PHE A 74 5.93 9.03 -20.81
CA PHE A 74 7.29 9.43 -20.46
C PHE A 74 7.93 8.49 -19.43
N TYR A 75 7.14 7.92 -18.53
CA TYR A 75 7.60 7.04 -17.46
C TYR A 75 7.23 5.58 -17.69
N TYR A 76 8.10 4.70 -17.21
CA TYR A 76 7.88 3.27 -17.13
C TYR A 76 7.48 2.89 -15.71
N VAL A 77 6.17 2.75 -15.48
CA VAL A 77 5.61 2.48 -14.16
C VAL A 77 5.56 0.98 -13.92
N ILE A 78 6.00 0.55 -12.73
CA ILE A 78 6.00 -0.83 -12.27
C ILE A 78 5.22 -0.87 -10.96
N CYS A 79 4.31 -1.82 -10.81
CA CYS A 79 3.65 -2.08 -9.54
C CYS A 79 3.63 -3.58 -9.28
N ALA A 80 4.23 -3.98 -8.15
CA ALA A 80 4.28 -5.37 -7.71
C ALA A 80 3.26 -5.58 -6.60
N ASN A 81 2.51 -6.68 -6.68
CA ASN A 81 1.70 -7.13 -5.56
C ASN A 81 2.64 -7.60 -4.43
N VAL A 82 2.36 -7.19 -3.20
CA VAL A 82 3.26 -7.45 -2.06
C VAL A 82 3.37 -8.93 -1.70
N LEU A 83 4.53 -9.31 -1.15
CA LEU A 83 4.74 -10.59 -0.49
C LEU A 83 3.72 -10.76 0.65
N GLY A 84 3.09 -11.94 0.76
CA GLY A 84 2.00 -12.18 1.71
C GLY A 84 0.61 -11.74 1.22
N GLY A 85 0.52 -11.02 0.10
CA GLY A 85 -0.74 -10.66 -0.54
C GLY A 85 -1.44 -11.84 -1.23
N CYS A 86 -2.61 -11.59 -1.81
CA CYS A 86 -3.46 -12.61 -2.44
C CYS A 86 -3.72 -12.39 -3.95
N TYR A 87 -3.00 -11.45 -4.58
CA TYR A 87 -3.17 -11.11 -6.00
C TYR A 87 -1.95 -11.52 -6.84
N GLY A 88 -1.62 -12.81 -6.82
CA GLY A 88 -0.63 -13.42 -7.72
C GLY A 88 0.80 -13.48 -7.23
N THR A 89 1.15 -12.73 -6.17
CA THR A 89 2.42 -12.89 -5.43
C THR A 89 2.30 -13.98 -4.38
N THR A 90 3.40 -14.68 -4.07
CA THR A 90 3.44 -15.69 -3.01
C THR A 90 2.94 -15.13 -1.68
N GLY A 91 1.98 -15.84 -1.10
CA GLY A 91 1.33 -15.53 0.16
C GLY A 91 0.70 -16.77 0.79
N PRO A 92 -0.08 -16.64 1.87
CA PRO A 92 -0.63 -17.78 2.61
C PRO A 92 -1.56 -18.68 1.77
N ALA A 93 -2.28 -18.11 0.80
CA ALA A 93 -3.12 -18.89 -0.12
C ALA A 93 -2.31 -19.60 -1.24
N SER A 94 -1.01 -19.32 -1.36
CA SER A 94 -0.15 -19.95 -2.38
C SER A 94 0.17 -21.39 -1.99
N MET A 95 0.37 -22.24 -2.99
CA MET A 95 0.79 -23.63 -2.78
C MET A 95 2.22 -23.68 -2.25
N ASN A 96 2.42 -24.37 -1.12
CA ASN A 96 3.74 -24.76 -0.65
C ASN A 96 4.20 -25.97 -1.47
N ARG A 97 5.32 -25.83 -2.20
CA ARG A 97 5.84 -26.87 -3.09
C ARG A 97 6.40 -28.08 -2.34
N GLU A 98 6.79 -27.92 -1.08
CA GLU A 98 7.33 -28.99 -0.26
C GLU A 98 6.23 -29.91 0.29
N THR A 99 5.09 -29.33 0.66
CA THR A 99 3.97 -30.08 1.26
C THR A 99 2.87 -30.43 0.26
N GLY A 100 2.76 -29.71 -0.86
CA GLY A 100 1.67 -29.87 -1.82
C GLY A 100 0.34 -29.28 -1.34
N GLU A 101 0.35 -28.47 -0.28
CA GLU A 101 -0.81 -27.81 0.31
C GLU A 101 -0.62 -26.28 0.37
N PRO A 102 -1.68 -25.46 0.42
CA PRO A 102 -1.54 -24.04 0.68
C PRO A 102 -0.72 -23.76 1.96
N TYR A 103 0.09 -22.70 1.97
CA TYR A 103 0.88 -22.34 3.15
C TYR A 103 0.00 -22.12 4.39
N ALA A 104 -1.14 -21.45 4.24
CA ALA A 104 -2.03 -21.09 5.34
C ALA A 104 -1.25 -20.41 6.50
N THR A 105 -1.40 -20.89 7.73
CA THR A 105 -0.68 -20.43 8.92
C THR A 105 0.76 -20.93 9.02
N HIS A 106 1.21 -21.80 8.11
CA HIS A 106 2.63 -22.12 7.95
C HIS A 106 3.39 -21.12 7.07
N PHE A 107 2.71 -20.11 6.50
CA PHE A 107 3.40 -19.01 5.84
C PHE A 107 4.27 -18.27 6.87
N PRO A 108 5.53 -17.95 6.58
CA PRO A 108 6.35 -17.22 7.53
C PRO A 108 5.79 -15.81 7.76
N VAL A 109 5.95 -15.29 8.97
CA VAL A 109 5.65 -13.87 9.24
C VAL A 109 6.62 -13.02 8.42
N VAL A 110 6.06 -12.14 7.59
CA VAL A 110 6.83 -11.21 6.74
C VAL A 110 6.74 -9.79 7.29
N THR A 111 7.77 -8.99 7.04
CA THR A 111 7.78 -7.55 7.37
C THR A 111 7.71 -6.69 6.12
N ILE A 112 7.55 -5.38 6.31
CA ILE A 112 7.65 -4.41 5.21
C ILE A 112 9.03 -4.49 4.52
N ARG A 113 10.10 -4.81 5.26
CA ARG A 113 11.45 -4.99 4.70
C ARG A 113 11.51 -6.19 3.77
N ASP A 114 10.86 -7.30 4.13
CA ASP A 114 10.80 -8.48 3.28
C ASP A 114 10.04 -8.21 1.97
N MET A 115 8.96 -7.42 2.03
CA MET A 115 8.25 -6.95 0.84
C MET A 115 9.15 -6.10 -0.06
N VAL A 116 9.92 -5.18 0.54
CA VAL A 116 10.87 -4.31 -0.19
C VAL A 116 12.03 -5.11 -0.80
N ARG A 117 12.58 -6.09 -0.08
CA ARG A 117 13.61 -7.02 -0.62
C ARG A 117 13.09 -7.85 -1.78
N ALA A 118 11.83 -8.31 -1.69
CA ALA A 118 11.17 -9.02 -2.79
C ALA A 118 11.00 -8.13 -4.02
N GLN A 119 10.58 -6.88 -3.82
CA GLN A 119 10.50 -5.88 -4.89
C GLN A 119 11.88 -5.57 -5.47
N TYR A 120 12.92 -5.43 -4.64
CA TYR A 120 14.29 -5.19 -5.10
C TYR A 120 14.78 -6.29 -6.03
N LYS A 121 14.61 -7.56 -5.65
CA LYS A 121 14.95 -8.70 -6.52
C LYS A 121 14.16 -8.68 -7.84
N LEU A 122 12.89 -8.28 -7.82
CA LEU A 122 12.11 -8.09 -9.06
C LEU A 122 12.74 -6.99 -9.93
N ILE A 123 13.07 -5.83 -9.35
CA ILE A 123 13.69 -4.71 -10.07
C ILE A 123 15.05 -5.12 -10.68
N GLU A 124 15.88 -5.87 -9.96
CA GLU A 124 17.11 -6.46 -10.48
C GLU A 124 16.85 -7.40 -11.67
N GLN A 125 15.87 -8.30 -11.55
CA GLN A 125 15.50 -9.23 -12.64
C GLN A 125 14.95 -8.52 -13.88
N LEU A 126 14.30 -7.37 -13.71
CA LEU A 126 13.84 -6.53 -14.82
C LEU A 126 14.98 -5.75 -15.50
N GLY A 127 16.21 -5.82 -14.98
CA GLY A 127 17.37 -5.13 -15.53
C GLY A 127 17.32 -3.62 -15.32
N ILE A 128 16.75 -3.17 -14.21
CA ILE A 128 16.59 -1.75 -13.88
C ILE A 128 17.64 -1.38 -12.82
N PRO A 129 18.73 -0.70 -13.19
CA PRO A 129 19.79 -0.37 -12.25
C PRO A 129 19.45 0.81 -11.34
N HIS A 130 18.49 1.65 -11.74
CA HIS A 130 18.10 2.86 -11.02
C HIS A 130 16.64 3.20 -11.29
N LEU A 131 15.92 3.60 -10.25
CA LEU A 131 14.54 4.06 -10.32
C LEU A 131 14.51 5.59 -10.32
N TYR A 132 13.77 6.20 -11.24
CA TYR A 132 13.47 7.62 -11.13
C TYR A 132 12.78 7.94 -9.79
N ALA A 133 11.74 7.17 -9.45
CA ALA A 133 11.00 7.37 -8.22
C ALA A 133 10.45 6.09 -7.60
N VAL A 134 10.27 6.12 -6.28
CA VAL A 134 9.44 5.16 -5.53
C VAL A 134 8.30 5.93 -4.85
N ILE A 135 7.05 5.55 -5.11
CA ILE A 135 5.86 6.24 -4.61
C ILE A 135 4.85 5.26 -4.04
N GLY A 136 4.15 5.64 -2.96
CA GLY A 136 3.14 4.80 -2.35
C GLY A 136 2.42 5.46 -1.18
N GLY A 137 1.13 5.12 -1.04
CA GLY A 137 0.27 5.60 0.05
C GLY A 137 0.06 4.55 1.14
N SER A 138 -0.17 4.98 2.39
CA SER A 138 -0.51 4.07 3.50
C SER A 138 0.59 3.01 3.75
N MET A 139 0.24 1.73 3.77
CA MET A 139 1.22 0.62 3.78
C MET A 139 2.22 0.70 2.60
N GLY A 140 1.81 1.23 1.45
CA GLY A 140 2.71 1.51 0.33
C GLY A 140 3.76 2.55 0.67
N GLY A 141 3.40 3.55 1.48
CA GLY A 141 4.33 4.56 1.98
C GLY A 141 5.34 4.01 3.00
N MET A 142 4.98 2.95 3.74
CA MET A 142 5.93 2.23 4.60
C MET A 142 7.01 1.56 3.77
N GLN A 143 6.60 0.91 2.66
CA GLN A 143 7.51 0.31 1.69
C GLN A 143 8.41 1.37 1.06
N VAL A 144 7.89 2.55 0.72
CA VAL A 144 8.68 3.67 0.18
C VAL A 144 9.78 4.11 1.14
N TYR A 145 9.47 4.26 2.44
CA TYR A 145 10.50 4.58 3.43
C TYR A 145 11.53 3.46 3.61
N GLU A 146 11.11 2.20 3.63
CA GLU A 146 12.05 1.08 3.70
C GLU A 146 12.94 0.99 2.45
N TRP A 147 12.40 1.27 1.25
CA TRP A 147 13.20 1.42 0.03
C TRP A 147 14.27 2.51 0.19
N ALA A 148 13.85 3.71 0.62
CA ALA A 148 14.74 4.85 0.79
C ALA A 148 15.87 4.59 1.80
N VAL A 149 15.60 3.78 2.83
CA VAL A 149 16.57 3.46 3.88
C VAL A 149 17.43 2.26 3.49
N GLU A 150 16.86 1.19 2.95
CA GLU A 150 17.56 -0.07 2.67
C GLU A 150 18.43 0.02 1.41
N TYR A 151 17.95 0.75 0.39
CA TYR A 151 18.60 0.89 -0.92
C TYR A 151 18.75 2.37 -1.33
N PRO A 152 19.46 3.21 -0.55
CA PRO A 152 19.41 4.66 -0.68
C PRO A 152 19.96 5.23 -2.00
N GLN A 153 20.77 4.44 -2.71
CA GLN A 153 21.39 4.82 -3.98
C GLN A 153 20.58 4.38 -5.21
N MET A 154 19.46 3.66 -5.02
CA MET A 154 18.67 3.08 -6.11
C MET A 154 17.62 4.03 -6.70
N MET A 155 17.43 5.22 -6.12
CA MET A 155 16.38 6.13 -6.57
C MET A 155 16.71 7.62 -6.42
N ASP A 156 16.16 8.44 -7.30
CA ASP A 156 16.33 9.91 -7.23
C ASP A 156 15.27 10.57 -6.32
N LEU A 157 14.06 10.01 -6.31
CA LEU A 157 12.89 10.57 -5.65
C LEU A 157 12.13 9.50 -4.85
N VAL A 158 11.69 9.85 -3.65
CA VAL A 158 10.75 9.05 -2.87
C VAL A 158 9.54 9.88 -2.45
N VAL A 159 8.35 9.32 -2.63
CA VAL A 159 7.07 10.00 -2.37
C VAL A 159 6.21 9.15 -1.42
N PRO A 160 6.49 9.22 -0.11
CA PRO A 160 5.64 8.61 0.90
C PRO A 160 4.37 9.46 1.13
N VAL A 161 3.20 8.84 0.99
CA VAL A 161 1.90 9.50 1.14
C VAL A 161 1.12 8.88 2.30
N ALA A 162 0.56 9.69 3.20
CA ALA A 162 -0.32 9.27 4.29
C ALA A 162 0.21 8.03 5.05
N THR A 163 1.43 8.12 5.58
CA THR A 163 2.17 6.95 6.11
C THR A 163 3.05 7.32 7.30
N CYS A 164 3.87 6.38 7.78
CA CYS A 164 4.72 6.56 8.96
C CYS A 164 6.08 5.85 8.85
N ALA A 165 7.03 6.32 9.68
CA ALA A 165 8.29 5.64 9.95
C ALA A 165 8.15 4.44 10.90
N GLN A 166 7.14 4.46 11.78
CA GLN A 166 6.79 3.40 12.72
C GLN A 166 5.28 3.47 12.95
N LEU A 167 4.60 2.32 12.98
CA LEU A 167 3.15 2.31 13.17
C LEU A 167 2.77 2.71 14.61
N SER A 168 1.74 3.54 14.76
CA SER A 168 1.31 4.06 16.05
C SER A 168 0.58 3.00 16.89
N ALA A 169 0.59 3.17 18.22
CA ALA A 169 -0.14 2.29 19.14
C ALA A 169 -1.65 2.21 18.82
N MET A 170 -2.27 3.32 18.41
CA MET A 170 -3.68 3.35 18.04
C MET A 170 -3.96 2.55 16.77
N ALA A 171 -3.12 2.70 15.74
CA ALA A 171 -3.26 1.91 14.51
C ALA A 171 -3.03 0.41 14.75
N ILE A 172 -2.05 0.06 15.62
CA ILE A 172 -1.85 -1.32 16.08
C ILE A 172 -3.09 -1.87 16.79
N ALA A 173 -3.75 -1.06 17.64
CA ALA A 173 -4.96 -1.48 18.33
C ALA A 173 -6.13 -1.77 17.36
N TYR A 174 -6.34 -0.92 16.35
CA TYR A 174 -7.34 -1.19 15.31
C TYR A 174 -7.04 -2.46 14.51
N ASN A 175 -5.77 -2.64 14.13
CA ASN A 175 -5.32 -3.83 13.43
C ASN A 175 -5.50 -5.10 14.27
N ASP A 176 -5.26 -5.03 15.58
CA ASP A 176 -5.48 -6.17 16.47
C ASP A 176 -6.95 -6.55 16.57
N VAL A 177 -7.86 -5.57 16.76
CA VAL A 177 -9.31 -5.82 16.75
C VAL A 177 -9.74 -6.48 15.44
N ALA A 178 -9.23 -6.01 14.30
CA ALA A 178 -9.50 -6.60 12.99
C ALA A 178 -8.99 -8.05 12.89
N ARG A 179 -7.79 -8.35 13.40
CA ARG A 179 -7.27 -9.73 13.47
C ARG A 179 -8.11 -10.61 14.38
N GLN A 180 -8.48 -10.12 15.57
CA GLN A 180 -9.32 -10.88 16.51
C GLN A 180 -10.70 -11.18 15.91
N ALA A 181 -11.28 -10.26 15.12
CA ALA A 181 -12.53 -10.51 14.42
C ALA A 181 -12.42 -11.71 13.46
N ILE A 182 -11.31 -11.81 12.72
CA ILE A 182 -11.04 -12.93 11.81
C ILE A 182 -10.75 -14.22 12.59
N CYS A 183 -9.84 -14.19 13.56
CA CYS A 183 -9.39 -15.38 14.28
C CYS A 183 -10.49 -16.00 15.17
N ASN A 184 -11.45 -15.19 15.62
CA ASN A 184 -12.58 -15.68 16.42
C ASN A 184 -13.76 -16.16 15.56
N ASP A 185 -13.72 -16.00 14.24
CA ASP A 185 -14.70 -16.61 13.36
C ASP A 185 -14.45 -18.14 13.31
N PRO A 186 -15.44 -18.98 13.66
CA PRO A 186 -15.27 -20.44 13.66
C PRO A 186 -14.85 -20.99 12.29
N ASP A 187 -15.20 -20.30 11.19
CA ASP A 187 -14.84 -20.72 9.83
C ASP A 187 -13.37 -20.39 9.48
N TRP A 188 -12.63 -19.69 10.36
CA TRP A 188 -11.17 -19.49 10.17
C TRP A 188 -10.40 -20.80 10.31
N ASN A 189 -10.87 -21.74 11.12
CA ASN A 189 -10.25 -23.05 11.30
C ASN A 189 -8.72 -23.00 11.52
N ASN A 190 -8.24 -22.10 12.39
CA ASN A 190 -6.80 -21.85 12.62
C ASN A 190 -6.00 -21.53 11.33
N GLY A 191 -6.66 -20.90 10.36
CA GLY A 191 -6.11 -20.56 9.05
C GLY A 191 -6.19 -21.68 8.02
N HIS A 192 -6.61 -22.89 8.39
CA HIS A 192 -6.71 -24.05 7.50
C HIS A 192 -8.11 -24.18 6.89
N TYR A 193 -8.62 -23.10 6.29
CA TYR A 193 -9.95 -23.10 5.68
C TYR A 193 -9.97 -23.46 4.18
N TYR A 194 -8.82 -23.49 3.50
CA TYR A 194 -8.78 -23.83 2.06
C TYR A 194 -9.24 -25.28 1.81
N PRO A 195 -9.99 -25.55 0.72
CA PRO A 195 -10.43 -24.63 -0.33
C PRO A 195 -11.78 -23.91 -0.04
N ASN A 196 -12.30 -23.97 1.19
CA ASN A 196 -13.55 -23.31 1.57
C ASN A 196 -13.36 -21.79 1.64
N GLN A 197 -14.47 -21.04 1.70
CA GLN A 197 -14.44 -19.57 1.73
C GLN A 197 -13.85 -18.98 3.02
N GLY A 198 -13.78 -19.76 4.10
CA GLY A 198 -13.16 -19.33 5.36
C GLY A 198 -13.99 -18.31 6.14
N PRO A 199 -13.35 -17.45 6.95
CA PRO A 199 -14.00 -16.60 7.95
C PRO A 199 -14.63 -15.34 7.35
N ILE A 200 -15.71 -15.51 6.58
CA ILE A 200 -16.40 -14.42 5.88
C ILE A 200 -16.87 -13.33 6.85
N ARG A 201 -17.46 -13.71 7.99
CA ARG A 201 -18.02 -12.75 8.94
C ARG A 201 -16.90 -12.00 9.66
N GLY A 202 -15.85 -12.71 10.03
CA GLY A 202 -14.66 -12.13 10.64
C GLY A 202 -13.96 -11.13 9.72
N LEU A 203 -13.74 -11.49 8.45
CA LEU A 203 -13.10 -10.61 7.46
C LEU A 203 -13.99 -9.41 7.09
N SER A 204 -15.30 -9.61 6.95
CA SER A 204 -16.26 -8.51 6.73
C SER A 204 -16.23 -7.53 7.91
N THR A 205 -16.26 -8.02 9.15
CA THR A 205 -16.15 -7.19 10.36
C THR A 205 -14.82 -6.43 10.43
N ALA A 206 -13.71 -7.11 10.14
CA ALA A 206 -12.38 -6.48 10.08
C ALA A 206 -12.35 -5.33 9.06
N ARG A 207 -12.97 -5.51 7.89
CA ARG A 207 -13.10 -4.45 6.89
C ARG A 207 -13.95 -3.28 7.37
N MET A 208 -15.05 -3.54 8.07
CA MET A 208 -15.90 -2.49 8.65
C MET A 208 -15.10 -1.61 9.61
N VAL A 209 -14.31 -2.21 10.51
CA VAL A 209 -13.40 -1.48 11.40
C VAL A 209 -12.43 -0.61 10.61
N GLY A 210 -11.75 -1.18 9.61
CA GLY A 210 -10.84 -0.43 8.74
C GLY A 210 -11.53 0.78 8.10
N MET A 211 -12.73 0.61 7.56
CA MET A 211 -13.47 1.69 6.90
C MET A 211 -13.87 2.85 7.81
N ILE A 212 -14.12 2.58 9.09
CA ILE A 212 -14.34 3.62 10.08
C ILE A 212 -13.05 4.43 10.27
N THR A 213 -11.89 3.74 10.33
CA THR A 213 -10.59 4.39 10.53
C THR A 213 -10.05 5.10 9.29
N TYR A 214 -10.49 4.73 8.09
CA TYR A 214 -10.01 5.34 6.85
C TYR A 214 -10.63 6.70 6.54
N ARG A 215 -11.67 7.10 7.29
CA ARG A 215 -12.49 8.28 7.02
C ARG A 215 -12.66 9.15 8.25
N THR A 216 -13.34 10.27 8.09
CA THR A 216 -13.57 11.24 9.15
C THR A 216 -14.98 11.10 9.73
N ALA A 217 -15.14 11.44 11.01
CA ALA A 217 -16.45 11.51 11.64
C ALA A 217 -17.38 12.50 10.91
N GLU A 218 -16.84 13.64 10.46
CA GLU A 218 -17.56 14.64 9.67
C GLU A 218 -18.17 14.04 8.40
N LEU A 219 -17.41 13.25 7.64
CA LEU A 219 -17.91 12.60 6.43
C LEU A 219 -19.00 11.55 6.74
N PHE A 220 -18.92 10.86 7.88
CA PHE A 220 -19.98 9.93 8.30
C PHE A 220 -21.28 10.68 8.66
N GLU A 221 -21.17 11.80 9.38
CA GLU A 221 -22.33 12.64 9.73
C GLU A 221 -22.95 13.29 8.48
N GLU A 222 -22.14 13.83 7.57
CA GLU A 222 -22.62 14.44 6.32
C GLU A 222 -23.34 13.41 5.44
N ARG A 223 -22.74 12.22 5.29
CA ARG A 223 -23.25 11.22 4.34
C ARG A 223 -24.44 10.44 4.87
N PHE A 224 -24.46 10.14 6.17
CA PHE A 224 -25.44 9.21 6.74
C PHE A 224 -26.25 9.85 7.88
N GLY A 225 -25.59 10.60 8.76
CA GLY A 225 -26.19 11.10 9.99
C GLY A 225 -26.97 10.00 10.71
N ARG A 226 -28.29 10.20 10.86
CA ARG A 226 -29.22 9.22 11.45
C ARG A 226 -30.22 8.64 10.45
N ALA A 227 -29.88 8.59 9.16
CA ALA A 227 -30.77 8.04 8.14
C ALA A 227 -31.12 6.57 8.42
N HIS A 228 -32.42 6.25 8.33
CA HIS A 228 -33.00 4.94 8.64
C HIS A 228 -33.44 4.22 7.36
N GLN A 229 -33.32 2.89 7.35
CA GLN A 229 -33.80 2.05 6.23
C GLN A 229 -35.26 1.56 6.39
N GLY A 230 -35.95 1.99 7.44
CA GLY A 230 -37.31 1.55 7.75
C GLY A 230 -37.66 1.76 9.21
N THR A 231 -38.50 0.89 9.75
CA THR A 231 -38.83 0.87 11.19
C THR A 231 -37.70 0.24 12.00
N VAL A 232 -37.50 0.71 13.23
CA VAL A 232 -36.55 0.12 14.18
C VAL A 232 -36.87 -1.38 14.35
N HIS A 233 -35.89 -2.22 14.03
CA HIS A 233 -36.03 -3.67 14.14
C HIS A 233 -35.82 -4.11 15.60
N ALA A 234 -36.61 -5.08 16.06
CA ALA A 234 -36.42 -5.71 17.39
C ALA A 234 -35.26 -6.73 17.40
N ASP A 235 -34.80 -7.11 16.20
CA ASP A 235 -33.65 -7.99 16.02
C ASP A 235 -32.34 -7.19 16.20
N LEU A 236 -31.44 -7.70 17.04
CA LEU A 236 -30.16 -7.06 17.33
C LEU A 236 -29.15 -7.12 16.18
N VAL A 237 -29.41 -7.96 15.18
CA VAL A 237 -28.51 -8.22 14.05
C VAL A 237 -28.97 -7.51 12.78
N GLU A 238 -30.26 -7.24 12.60
CA GLU A 238 -30.77 -6.51 11.42
C GLU A 238 -30.29 -5.05 11.39
N THR A 239 -30.07 -4.50 10.19
CA THR A 239 -29.67 -3.09 10.03
C THR A 239 -30.86 -2.16 10.24
N THR A 240 -30.69 -1.15 11.07
CA THR A 240 -31.68 -0.06 11.26
C THR A 240 -31.23 1.22 10.54
N PHE A 241 -29.92 1.48 10.47
CA PHE A 241 -29.36 2.70 9.90
C PHE A 241 -28.65 2.45 8.57
N GLU A 242 -28.68 3.43 7.66
CA GLU A 242 -27.99 3.33 6.37
C GLU A 242 -26.48 3.14 6.50
N VAL A 243 -25.86 3.71 7.54
CA VAL A 243 -24.42 3.54 7.82
C VAL A 243 -24.06 2.09 8.13
N GLU A 244 -24.93 1.34 8.80
CA GLU A 244 -24.71 -0.07 9.11
C GLU A 244 -24.73 -0.89 7.82
N SER A 245 -25.73 -0.67 6.98
CA SER A 245 -25.88 -1.33 5.68
C SER A 245 -24.72 -0.99 4.74
N TYR A 246 -24.26 0.26 4.76
CA TYR A 246 -23.10 0.70 4.01
C TYR A 246 -21.83 -0.07 4.42
N LEU A 247 -21.56 -0.15 5.72
CA LEU A 247 -20.38 -0.83 6.24
C LEU A 247 -20.42 -2.34 5.93
N ARG A 248 -21.57 -3.00 6.13
CA ARG A 248 -21.76 -4.42 5.81
C ARG A 248 -21.56 -4.71 4.32
N TYR A 249 -22.18 -3.92 3.44
CA TYR A 249 -22.02 -4.06 2.00
C TYR A 249 -20.55 -3.96 1.56
N GLN A 250 -19.78 -3.05 2.16
CA GLN A 250 -18.37 -2.89 1.82
C GLN A 250 -17.48 -3.99 2.42
N GLY A 251 -17.85 -4.53 3.57
CA GLY A 251 -17.26 -5.74 4.13
C GLY A 251 -17.45 -6.93 3.19
N ASP A 252 -18.69 -7.18 2.76
CA ASP A 252 -19.02 -8.26 1.82
C ASP A 252 -18.27 -8.10 0.49
N LYS A 253 -18.17 -6.87 -0.01
CA LYS A 253 -17.39 -6.57 -1.22
C LYS A 253 -15.90 -6.92 -1.07
N LEU A 254 -15.30 -6.74 0.12
CA LEU A 254 -13.91 -7.15 0.35
C LEU A 254 -13.78 -8.68 0.35
N VAL A 255 -14.68 -9.37 1.07
CA VAL A 255 -14.66 -10.84 1.19
C VAL A 255 -14.62 -11.52 -0.18
N GLN A 256 -15.34 -10.99 -1.16
CA GLN A 256 -15.37 -11.56 -2.52
C GLN A 256 -14.03 -11.50 -3.26
N ARG A 257 -13.06 -10.71 -2.79
CA ARG A 257 -11.82 -10.48 -3.52
C ARG A 257 -10.55 -10.62 -2.69
N PHE A 258 -10.62 -10.80 -1.37
CA PHE A 258 -9.45 -10.76 -0.50
C PHE A 258 -9.39 -11.98 0.41
N ASP A 259 -8.19 -12.53 0.59
CA ASP A 259 -7.96 -13.70 1.45
C ASP A 259 -7.75 -13.30 2.91
N ALA A 260 -8.43 -13.99 3.84
CA ALA A 260 -8.38 -13.67 5.26
C ALA A 260 -7.00 -13.87 5.88
N ASN A 261 -6.29 -14.96 5.55
CA ASN A 261 -4.92 -15.16 6.03
C ASN A 261 -3.99 -14.07 5.48
N SER A 262 -4.07 -13.72 4.19
CA SER A 262 -3.30 -12.60 3.64
C SER A 262 -3.58 -11.31 4.41
N TYR A 263 -4.83 -11.02 4.74
CA TYR A 263 -5.19 -9.87 5.55
C TYR A 263 -4.49 -9.89 6.92
N LEU A 264 -4.49 -11.04 7.62
CA LEU A 264 -3.79 -11.21 8.90
C LEU A 264 -2.28 -10.97 8.78
N TYR A 265 -1.62 -11.56 7.79
CA TYR A 265 -0.17 -11.39 7.59
C TYR A 265 0.20 -9.95 7.24
N LEU A 266 -0.57 -9.29 6.37
CA LEU A 266 -0.30 -7.91 6.00
C LEU A 266 -0.54 -6.94 7.17
N LEU A 267 -1.59 -7.14 7.98
CA LEU A 267 -1.77 -6.38 9.21
C LEU A 267 -0.60 -6.60 10.19
N LYS A 268 -0.11 -7.84 10.32
CA LYS A 268 1.05 -8.12 11.18
C LYS A 268 2.31 -7.44 10.65
N ALA A 269 2.53 -7.43 9.34
CA ALA A 269 3.64 -6.72 8.71
C ALA A 269 3.58 -5.21 9.02
N MET A 270 2.41 -4.59 8.89
CA MET A 270 2.18 -3.19 9.24
C MET A 270 2.45 -2.92 10.73
N ASP A 271 1.95 -3.76 11.63
CA ASP A 271 2.14 -3.60 13.08
C ASP A 271 3.61 -3.67 13.49
N THR A 272 4.38 -4.50 12.80
CA THR A 272 5.82 -4.59 13.03
C THR A 272 6.60 -3.50 12.31
N HIS A 273 5.98 -2.61 11.53
CA HIS A 273 6.71 -1.60 10.77
C HIS A 273 7.43 -0.60 11.69
N ASP A 274 8.74 -0.53 11.54
CA ASP A 274 9.63 0.41 12.23
C ASP A 274 10.94 0.52 11.45
N ILE A 275 11.14 1.65 10.77
CA ILE A 275 12.38 1.87 10.00
C ILE A 275 13.62 1.97 10.89
N GLY A 276 13.48 2.21 12.19
CA GLY A 276 14.56 2.28 13.17
C GLY A 276 14.95 0.94 13.78
N ARG A 277 14.14 -0.12 13.63
CA ARG A 277 14.43 -1.45 14.18
C ARG A 277 15.78 -1.97 13.65
N GLY A 278 16.70 -2.31 14.56
CA GLY A 278 18.05 -2.79 14.19
C GLY A 278 18.93 -1.73 13.50
N ARG A 279 18.58 -0.45 13.61
CA ARG A 279 19.28 0.68 12.97
C ARG A 279 19.48 1.85 13.95
N ASP A 280 19.61 1.57 15.24
CA ASP A 280 19.80 2.56 16.31
C ASP A 280 18.72 3.67 16.39
N GLY A 281 17.49 3.31 16.00
CA GLY A 281 16.33 4.20 16.07
C GLY A 281 16.03 4.94 14.77
N ILE A 282 14.85 5.58 14.74
CA ILE A 282 14.30 6.19 13.53
C ILE A 282 15.23 7.30 13.00
N GLU A 283 15.77 8.16 13.87
CA GLU A 283 16.62 9.27 13.45
C GLU A 283 17.87 8.78 12.70
N ASN A 284 18.53 7.71 13.17
CA ASN A 284 19.69 7.13 12.51
C ASN A 284 19.33 6.39 11.22
N ALA A 285 18.16 5.73 11.15
CA ALA A 285 17.68 5.18 9.90
C ALA A 285 17.49 6.26 8.82
N LEU A 286 16.97 7.43 9.19
CA LEU A 286 16.73 8.54 8.27
C LEU A 286 18.01 9.16 7.68
N THR A 287 19.15 9.07 8.38
CA THR A 287 20.42 9.59 7.83
C THR A 287 20.88 8.81 6.60
N ARG A 288 20.38 7.58 6.41
CA ARG A 288 20.70 6.74 5.25
C ARG A 288 20.02 7.22 3.96
N ILE A 289 18.94 7.98 4.04
CA ILE A 289 18.15 8.39 2.85
C ILE A 289 18.93 9.43 2.04
N ASP A 290 19.21 9.14 0.77
CA ASP A 290 19.91 10.06 -0.13
C ASP A 290 19.00 10.72 -1.17
N ALA A 291 17.91 10.04 -1.55
CA ALA A 291 16.90 10.54 -2.47
C ALA A 291 16.24 11.84 -1.98
N LYS A 292 15.72 12.64 -2.93
CA LYS A 292 14.78 13.71 -2.60
C LYS A 292 13.51 13.10 -2.02
N VAL A 293 12.99 13.67 -0.93
CA VAL A 293 11.78 13.18 -0.26
C VAL A 293 10.64 14.18 -0.48
N VAL A 294 9.49 13.72 -0.96
CA VAL A 294 8.26 14.50 -1.04
C VAL A 294 7.20 13.84 -0.16
N CYS A 295 7.07 14.33 1.08
CA CYS A 295 6.10 13.82 2.04
C CYS A 295 4.74 14.47 1.81
N ILE A 296 3.70 13.67 1.62
CA ILE A 296 2.33 14.16 1.48
C ILE A 296 1.46 13.59 2.59
N ALA A 297 1.03 14.44 3.51
CA ALA A 297 0.08 14.10 4.56
C ALA A 297 -1.36 14.48 4.16
N ILE A 298 -2.35 13.87 4.82
CA ILE A 298 -3.76 14.20 4.64
C ILE A 298 -4.32 14.71 5.97
N SER A 299 -5.12 15.78 5.93
CA SER A 299 -5.82 16.29 7.12
C SER A 299 -6.84 15.27 7.61
N ASN A 300 -7.09 15.28 8.93
CA ASN A 300 -8.06 14.40 9.58
C ASN A 300 -7.80 12.89 9.38
N ASP A 301 -6.58 12.49 8.99
CA ASP A 301 -6.16 11.10 8.96
C ASP A 301 -6.01 10.55 10.38
N LEU A 302 -6.89 9.61 10.75
CA LEU A 302 -6.91 8.96 12.06
C LEU A 302 -5.82 7.90 12.23
N LEU A 303 -5.30 7.33 11.13
CA LEU A 303 -4.29 6.27 11.16
C LEU A 303 -2.88 6.84 11.13
N TYR A 304 -2.66 7.87 10.30
CA TYR A 304 -1.36 8.51 10.12
C TYR A 304 -1.48 10.03 10.34
N PRO A 305 -1.56 10.49 11.59
CA PRO A 305 -1.76 11.90 11.88
C PRO A 305 -0.64 12.79 11.32
N ILE A 306 -1.02 13.98 10.84
CA ILE A 306 -0.08 15.01 10.34
C ILE A 306 1.11 15.24 11.29
N PRO A 307 0.94 15.35 12.63
CA PRO A 307 2.08 15.58 13.53
C PRO A 307 3.21 14.56 13.39
N HIS A 308 2.91 13.29 13.14
CA HIS A 308 3.94 12.25 12.96
C HIS A 308 4.69 12.44 11.64
N GLN A 309 3.98 12.75 10.57
CA GLN A 309 4.56 12.99 9.24
C GLN A 309 5.36 14.30 9.19
N LEU A 310 4.89 15.33 9.90
CA LEU A 310 5.58 16.59 10.07
C LEU A 310 6.86 16.44 10.91
N TRP A 311 6.81 15.66 12.00
CA TRP A 311 8.00 15.35 12.78
C TRP A 311 9.06 14.64 11.92
N LEU A 312 8.63 13.67 11.10
CA LEU A 312 9.51 12.91 10.22
C LEU A 312 10.21 13.80 9.17
N SER A 313 9.43 14.59 8.44
CA SER A 313 9.96 15.53 7.44
C SER A 313 10.84 16.62 8.07
N SER A 314 10.49 17.12 9.25
CA SER A 314 11.29 18.09 9.98
C SER A 314 12.63 17.49 10.43
N THR A 315 12.64 16.21 10.82
CA THR A 315 13.86 15.51 11.22
C THR A 315 14.81 15.33 10.05
N LEU A 316 14.30 14.88 8.90
CA LEU A 316 15.09 14.82 7.67
C LEU A 316 15.66 16.19 7.27
N LYS A 317 14.85 17.26 7.35
CA LYS A 317 15.32 18.64 7.10
C LYS A 317 16.45 19.05 8.06
N ARG A 318 16.32 18.77 9.36
CA ARG A 318 17.39 19.05 10.36
C ARG A 318 18.67 18.28 10.06
N GLN A 319 18.57 17.09 9.48
CA GLN A 319 19.70 16.29 9.02
C GLN A 319 20.28 16.74 7.67
N GLY A 320 19.80 17.85 7.10
CA GLY A 320 20.29 18.41 5.84
C GLY A 320 19.81 17.68 4.60
N LYS A 321 18.78 16.82 4.69
CA LYS A 321 18.21 16.09 3.55
C LYS A 321 17.28 17.00 2.73
N ASN A 322 17.15 16.71 1.44
CA ASN A 322 16.28 17.45 0.51
C ASN A 322 14.83 16.97 0.65
N VAL A 323 14.01 17.71 1.39
CA VAL A 323 12.65 17.30 1.74
C VAL A 323 11.65 18.41 1.50
N ASP A 324 10.58 18.08 0.78
CA ASP A 324 9.36 18.88 0.70
C ASP A 324 8.25 18.19 1.49
N PHE A 325 7.43 18.98 2.18
CA PHE A 325 6.30 18.49 2.97
C PHE A 325 5.04 19.23 2.55
N PHE A 326 4.00 18.47 2.23
CA PHE A 326 2.69 18.97 1.88
C PHE A 326 1.63 18.33 2.77
N ALA A 327 0.57 19.06 3.04
CA ALA A 327 -0.64 18.55 3.68
C ALA A 327 -1.83 18.85 2.76
N ILE A 328 -2.53 17.82 2.33
CA ILE A 328 -3.79 17.94 1.59
C ILE A 328 -4.91 18.05 2.61
N ASP A 329 -5.69 19.12 2.50
CA ASP A 329 -6.94 19.19 3.24
C ASP A 329 -8.00 18.30 2.59
N SER A 330 -8.56 17.35 3.35
CA SER A 330 -9.56 16.41 2.86
C SER A 330 -10.52 15.94 3.95
N VAL A 331 -11.82 15.97 3.64
CA VAL A 331 -12.87 15.36 4.46
C VAL A 331 -12.85 13.83 4.37
N PHE A 332 -12.14 13.26 3.39
CA PHE A 332 -12.05 11.81 3.21
C PHE A 332 -11.08 11.14 4.19
N GLY A 333 -10.30 11.90 4.97
CA GLY A 333 -9.36 11.36 5.94
C GLY A 333 -8.28 10.54 5.23
N HIS A 334 -7.94 9.37 5.77
CA HIS A 334 -6.91 8.50 5.20
C HIS A 334 -7.17 8.16 3.72
N ASP A 335 -8.43 7.91 3.32
CA ASP A 335 -8.78 7.63 1.92
C ASP A 335 -8.51 8.82 0.97
N GLY A 336 -8.18 10.01 1.49
CA GLY A 336 -7.89 11.19 0.69
C GLY A 336 -6.80 10.97 -0.36
N PHE A 337 -5.79 10.12 -0.12
CA PHE A 337 -4.77 9.83 -1.16
C PHE A 337 -5.30 9.02 -2.36
N LEU A 338 -6.46 8.38 -2.23
CA LEU A 338 -7.14 7.65 -3.30
C LEU A 338 -8.25 8.48 -3.96
N VAL A 339 -8.75 9.51 -3.29
CA VAL A 339 -9.92 10.28 -3.72
C VAL A 339 -9.53 11.68 -4.22
N GLU A 340 -8.61 12.36 -3.54
CA GLU A 340 -8.17 13.74 -3.83
C GLU A 340 -7.14 13.77 -4.97
N ILE A 341 -7.45 13.08 -6.08
CA ILE A 341 -6.53 12.85 -7.19
C ILE A 341 -6.07 14.17 -7.82
N ASP A 342 -6.96 15.15 -7.97
CA ASP A 342 -6.60 16.45 -8.57
C ASP A 342 -5.60 17.22 -7.70
N LYS A 343 -5.79 17.20 -6.37
CA LYS A 343 -4.86 17.83 -5.42
C LYS A 343 -3.51 17.11 -5.43
N MET A 344 -3.52 15.78 -5.45
CA MET A 344 -2.32 14.95 -5.59
C MET A 344 -1.58 15.27 -6.89
N ALA A 345 -2.29 15.32 -8.02
CA ALA A 345 -1.74 15.61 -9.34
C ALA A 345 -1.08 16.99 -9.40
N GLN A 346 -1.75 18.02 -8.84
CA GLN A 346 -1.21 19.37 -8.78
C GLN A 346 0.09 19.45 -7.95
N LEU A 347 0.15 18.76 -6.82
CA LEU A 347 1.34 18.73 -5.97
C LEU A 347 2.49 17.93 -6.60
N LEU A 348 2.19 16.82 -7.27
CA LEU A 348 3.19 15.91 -7.81
C LEU A 348 3.74 16.34 -9.16
N GLY A 349 2.95 17.02 -10.01
CA GLY A 349 3.35 17.40 -11.37
C GLY A 349 4.75 18.02 -11.49
N PRO A 350 5.15 18.99 -10.64
CA PRO A 350 6.50 19.56 -10.66
C PRO A 350 7.65 18.57 -10.43
N TYR A 351 7.37 17.42 -9.77
CA TYR A 351 8.35 16.38 -9.48
C TYR A 351 8.37 15.25 -10.52
N PHE A 352 7.47 15.28 -11.50
CA PHE A 352 7.41 14.32 -12.60
C PHE A 352 7.38 15.05 -13.96
N PRO A 353 8.44 15.80 -14.31
CA PRO A 353 8.45 16.60 -15.53
C PRO A 353 8.47 15.73 -16.80
N VAL A 354 7.80 16.24 -17.83
CA VAL A 354 7.71 15.65 -19.19
C VAL A 354 9.07 15.65 -19.94
N THR A 355 10.13 16.19 -19.33
CA THR A 355 11.50 16.16 -19.82
C THR A 355 12.35 15.17 -19.03
N VAL A 356 12.13 13.88 -19.24
CA VAL A 356 13.12 12.88 -18.80
C VAL A 356 14.32 12.97 -19.75
N LYS A 357 15.56 12.93 -19.22
CA LYS A 357 16.80 13.07 -20.00
C LYS A 357 16.71 12.27 -21.31
N GLY A 358 16.80 12.97 -22.45
CA GLY A 358 16.84 12.35 -23.79
C GLY A 358 15.57 12.49 -24.64
N GLN A 359 14.42 12.88 -24.08
CA GLN A 359 13.24 13.24 -24.88
C GLN A 359 13.20 14.74 -25.12
N GLN A 360 13.84 15.19 -26.21
CA GLN A 360 13.55 16.50 -26.78
C GLN A 360 12.10 16.46 -27.29
N THR A 361 11.19 17.16 -26.61
CA THR A 361 9.93 17.59 -27.21
C THR A 361 10.27 18.52 -28.37
N SER A 362 10.29 17.99 -29.59
CA SER A 362 10.10 18.79 -30.79
C SER A 362 8.66 19.32 -30.75
N GLN A 363 8.45 20.45 -30.09
CA GLN A 363 7.24 21.24 -30.29
C GLN A 363 7.26 21.70 -31.74
N LEU A 364 6.41 21.08 -32.56
CA LEU A 364 5.96 21.61 -33.83
C LEU A 364 5.29 22.95 -33.55
N ILE A 365 6.00 24.03 -33.93
CA ILE A 365 5.38 25.30 -34.23
C ILE A 365 4.61 25.09 -35.54
N GLY A 366 3.29 25.20 -35.47
CA GLY A 366 2.37 25.19 -36.60
C GLY A 366 1.08 25.87 -36.21
#